data_AF-A0A554VUN0-F1
#
_entry.id   AF-A0A554VUN0-F1
#
_cell.length_a   1.000
_cell.length_b   1.000
_cell.length_c   1.000
_cell.angle_alpha   90.00
_cell.angle_beta   90.00
_cell.angle_gamma   90.00
#
_symmetry.space_group_name_H-M   'P 1'
#
loop_
_entity.id
_entity.type
_entity.pdbx_description
1 polymer ?
#
loop_
_entity_poly.entity_id
_entity_poly.type
_entity_poly.pdbx_seq_one_letter_code
_entity_poly.pdbx_strand_id
1 'polypeptide(L)'
;MSNEYQLVDGSPRYGARHEGTPQQTSPAQPLRVEETAEAAARLGLNDMAAAIDRRLDSAWADAEDPVVTALRKENPEELAAARALVQLHLGSQRQWRLKAQAVRDKQLAGTVARRKASGSARAILAMRLGLMAALIAPPAYIVATDQENYLKLLIIGIICFAAAMIGGHFLTIRARIPVMPNIRGPWLSELREDVVNATLVAILQNKGVALDRRTIAAGRRGWESIQVAAKAVAALHG
;
A
#
# COMPACT_ATOMS: atom_id res chain seq x y z
N MET A 1 -52.57 0.75 -3.88
CA MET A 1 -51.46 0.69 -2.90
C MET A 1 -50.63 1.93 -3.12
N SER A 2 -50.72 2.87 -2.19
CA SER A 2 -50.18 4.23 -2.30
C SER A 2 -48.66 4.18 -2.09
N ASN A 3 -47.88 4.72 -3.04
CA ASN A 3 -46.42 4.75 -3.00
C ASN A 3 -45.92 5.65 -1.85
N GLU A 4 -45.72 5.06 -0.66
CA GLU A 4 -45.14 5.71 0.54
C GLU A 4 -43.68 6.19 0.36
N TYR A 5 -43.09 5.98 -0.82
CA TYR A 5 -41.66 6.19 -1.09
C TYR A 5 -41.34 7.43 -1.94
N GLN A 6 -42.34 8.19 -2.38
CA GLN A 6 -42.16 9.39 -3.21
C GLN A 6 -42.62 10.66 -2.49
N LEU A 7 -41.84 11.73 -2.61
CA LEU A 7 -42.22 13.08 -2.21
C LEU A 7 -43.31 13.63 -3.14
N VAL A 8 -43.97 14.71 -2.72
CA VAL A 8 -45.10 15.34 -3.44
C VAL A 8 -44.70 15.83 -4.84
N ASP A 9 -43.42 16.07 -5.07
CA ASP A 9 -42.82 16.45 -6.36
C ASP A 9 -42.41 15.25 -7.23
N GLY A 10 -42.69 14.01 -6.80
CA GLY A 10 -42.32 12.77 -7.48
C GLY A 10 -40.88 12.33 -7.25
N SER A 11 -40.09 13.06 -6.46
CA SER A 11 -38.71 12.69 -6.17
C SER A 11 -38.61 11.61 -5.07
N PRO A 12 -37.63 10.69 -5.14
CA PRO A 12 -37.47 9.65 -4.11
C PRO A 12 -37.10 10.27 -2.76
N ARG A 13 -37.80 9.88 -1.68
CA ARG A 13 -37.57 10.41 -0.32
C ARG A 13 -36.20 10.05 0.26
N TYR A 14 -35.58 8.99 -0.28
CA TYR A 14 -34.22 8.57 -0.01
C TYR A 14 -33.49 8.42 -1.35
N GLY A 15 -32.28 8.98 -1.46
CA GLY A 15 -31.50 8.95 -2.69
C GLY A 15 -31.44 7.54 -3.30
N ALA A 16 -31.62 7.46 -4.62
CA ALA A 16 -31.64 6.19 -5.34
C ALA A 16 -30.40 5.37 -4.99
N ARG A 17 -30.58 4.22 -4.32
CA ARG A 17 -29.56 3.18 -4.33
C ARG A 17 -29.47 2.73 -5.77
N HIS A 18 -28.38 3.08 -6.46
CA HIS A 18 -28.02 2.37 -7.67
C HIS A 18 -27.81 0.90 -7.30
N GLU A 19 -28.83 0.09 -7.51
CA GLU A 19 -28.61 -1.32 -7.85
C GLU A 19 -27.77 -1.30 -9.12
N GLY A 20 -26.46 -1.42 -8.93
CA GLY A 20 -25.53 -1.47 -10.03
C GLY A 20 -25.91 -2.64 -10.92
N THR A 21 -26.45 -2.34 -12.09
CA THR A 21 -26.53 -3.26 -13.21
C THR A 21 -25.17 -3.95 -13.31
N PRO A 22 -25.07 -5.29 -13.31
CA PRO A 22 -23.78 -5.96 -13.42
C PRO A 22 -23.08 -5.45 -14.67
N GLN A 23 -22.03 -4.67 -14.45
CA GLN A 23 -21.25 -4.06 -15.49
C GLN A 23 -20.65 -5.20 -16.30
N GLN A 24 -21.18 -5.37 -17.51
CA GLN A 24 -20.73 -6.36 -18.47
C GLN A 24 -19.24 -6.10 -18.73
N THR A 25 -18.39 -6.90 -18.08
CA THR A 25 -16.95 -6.86 -18.27
C THR A 25 -16.68 -7.25 -19.72
N SER A 26 -16.20 -6.29 -20.51
CA SER A 26 -15.62 -6.56 -21.82
C SER A 26 -14.68 -7.76 -21.72
N PRO A 27 -14.66 -8.67 -22.72
CA PRO A 27 -13.79 -9.83 -22.67
C PRO A 27 -12.36 -9.37 -22.45
N ALA A 28 -11.76 -9.86 -21.36
CA ALA A 28 -10.39 -9.54 -21.01
C ALA A 28 -9.50 -9.94 -22.19
N GLN A 29 -8.90 -8.94 -22.86
CA GLN A 29 -7.89 -9.21 -23.88
C GLN A 29 -6.79 -10.09 -23.27
N PRO A 30 -6.22 -11.01 -24.06
CA PRO A 30 -5.08 -11.79 -23.59
C PRO A 30 -3.97 -10.81 -23.22
N LEU A 31 -3.61 -10.81 -21.93
CA LEU A 31 -2.49 -10.02 -21.42
C LEU A 31 -1.23 -10.51 -22.13
N ARG A 32 -0.37 -9.58 -22.58
CA ARG A 32 0.96 -9.99 -23.02
C ARG A 32 1.70 -10.59 -21.83
N VAL A 33 2.45 -11.67 -22.07
CA VAL A 33 3.09 -12.48 -21.01
C VAL A 33 3.89 -11.62 -20.02
N GLU A 34 4.60 -10.62 -20.52
CA GLU A 34 5.47 -9.74 -19.72
C GLU A 34 4.71 -8.57 -19.05
N GLU A 35 3.53 -8.22 -19.57
CA GLU A 35 2.79 -7.01 -19.19
C GLU A 35 2.44 -6.98 -17.70
N THR A 36 2.13 -8.14 -17.14
CA THR A 36 1.82 -8.32 -15.72
C THR A 36 3.03 -7.98 -14.83
N ALA A 37 4.20 -8.54 -15.15
CA ALA A 37 5.41 -8.36 -14.36
C ALA A 37 6.00 -6.95 -14.53
N GLU A 38 5.94 -6.40 -15.74
CA GLU A 38 6.33 -5.02 -16.02
C GLU A 38 5.43 -4.00 -15.30
N ALA A 39 4.12 -4.21 -15.34
CA ALA A 39 3.18 -3.34 -14.64
C ALA A 39 3.37 -3.44 -13.13
N ALA A 40 3.62 -4.64 -12.58
CA ALA A 40 3.90 -4.82 -11.16
C ALA A 40 5.19 -4.08 -10.72
N ALA A 41 6.17 -3.95 -11.61
CA ALA A 41 7.40 -3.20 -11.34
C ALA A 41 7.17 -1.68 -11.21
N ARG A 42 6.06 -1.16 -11.74
CA ARG A 42 5.70 0.27 -11.70
C ARG A 42 4.90 0.68 -10.47
N LEU A 43 4.46 -0.30 -9.66
CA LEU A 43 3.69 -0.04 -8.45
C LEU A 43 4.51 0.75 -7.42
N GLY A 44 3.91 1.80 -6.86
CA GLY A 44 4.44 2.53 -5.72
C GLY A 44 4.07 1.90 -4.39
N LEU A 45 4.73 2.34 -3.31
CA LEU A 45 4.42 1.85 -1.95
C LEU A 45 2.97 2.09 -1.53
N ASN A 46 2.34 3.19 -1.97
CA ASN A 46 0.93 3.45 -1.66
C ASN A 46 0.02 2.45 -2.37
N ASP A 47 0.33 2.10 -3.63
CA ASP A 47 -0.44 1.13 -4.42
C ASP A 47 -0.36 -0.26 -3.79
N MET A 48 0.84 -0.68 -3.38
CA MET A 48 1.04 -1.98 -2.73
C MET A 48 0.34 -2.07 -1.37
N ALA A 49 0.33 -0.99 -0.58
CA ALA A 49 -0.39 -0.96 0.69
C ALA A 49 -1.90 -1.08 0.47
N ALA A 50 -2.45 -0.27 -0.43
CA ALA A 50 -3.87 -0.34 -0.78
C ALA A 50 -4.27 -1.70 -1.37
N ALA A 51 -3.37 -2.32 -2.14
CA ALA A 51 -3.59 -3.66 -2.68
C ALA A 51 -3.65 -4.72 -1.57
N ILE A 52 -2.83 -4.60 -0.53
CA ILE A 52 -2.88 -5.50 0.63
C ILE A 52 -4.13 -5.27 1.45
N ASP A 53 -4.50 -4.03 1.75
CA ASP A 53 -5.74 -3.75 2.48
C ASP A 53 -6.94 -4.37 1.75
N ARG A 54 -7.01 -4.17 0.43
CA ARG A 54 -8.04 -4.79 -0.41
C ARG A 54 -7.98 -6.32 -0.43
N ARG A 55 -6.78 -6.91 -0.43
CA ARG A 55 -6.59 -8.37 -0.38
C ARG A 55 -7.11 -8.92 0.95
N LEU A 56 -6.78 -8.28 2.06
CA LEU A 56 -7.22 -8.70 3.41
C LEU A 56 -8.73 -8.56 3.60
N ASP A 57 -9.37 -7.60 2.94
CA ASP A 57 -10.84 -7.46 2.93
C ASP A 57 -11.55 -8.49 2.02
N SER A 58 -10.80 -9.30 1.28
CA SER A 58 -11.36 -10.21 0.30
C SER A 58 -11.41 -11.65 0.80
N ALA A 59 -12.61 -12.23 0.88
CA ALA A 59 -12.82 -13.62 1.31
C ALA A 59 -12.04 -14.69 0.49
N TRP A 60 -11.63 -14.37 -0.76
CA TRP A 60 -10.82 -15.29 -1.55
C TRP A 60 -9.36 -15.39 -1.08
N ALA A 61 -8.89 -14.44 -0.27
CA ALA A 61 -7.51 -14.36 0.19
C ALA A 61 -7.26 -15.18 1.48
N ASP A 62 -8.33 -15.64 2.15
CA ASP A 62 -8.27 -16.38 3.41
C ASP A 62 -7.72 -17.80 3.24
N ALA A 63 -7.86 -18.39 2.05
CA ALA A 63 -7.39 -19.73 1.74
C ALA A 63 -6.91 -19.83 0.29
N GLU A 64 -6.00 -20.78 0.02
CA GLU A 64 -5.58 -21.05 -1.36
C GLU A 64 -6.76 -21.57 -2.20
N ASP A 65 -6.94 -20.97 -3.38
CA ASP A 65 -7.95 -21.41 -4.34
C ASP A 65 -7.51 -22.77 -4.93
N PRO A 66 -8.30 -23.86 -4.76
CA PRO A 66 -7.91 -25.20 -5.18
C PRO A 66 -7.66 -25.27 -6.69
N VAL A 67 -8.33 -24.43 -7.48
CA VAL A 67 -8.15 -24.37 -8.94
C VAL A 67 -6.77 -23.81 -9.28
N VAL A 68 -6.31 -22.78 -8.56
CA VAL A 68 -4.98 -22.20 -8.76
C VAL A 68 -3.89 -23.17 -8.28
N THR A 69 -4.14 -23.90 -7.19
CA THR A 69 -3.22 -24.93 -6.70
C THR A 69 -3.10 -26.10 -7.67
N ALA A 70 -4.19 -26.55 -8.28
CA ALA A 70 -4.16 -27.56 -9.34
C ALA A 70 -3.39 -27.06 -10.58
N LEU A 71 -3.70 -25.85 -11.05
CA LEU A 71 -3.02 -25.23 -12.19
C LEU A 71 -1.50 -25.17 -12.02
N ARG A 72 -1.03 -24.79 -10.82
CA ARG A 72 0.39 -24.73 -10.46
C ARG A 72 1.07 -26.11 -10.46
N LYS A 73 0.35 -27.15 -10.02
CA LYS A 73 0.88 -28.53 -9.97
C LYS A 73 0.94 -29.17 -11.35
N GLU A 74 -0.04 -28.89 -12.20
CA GLU A 74 -0.15 -29.44 -13.55
C GLU A 74 0.86 -28.80 -14.52
N ASN A 75 1.32 -27.57 -14.25
CA ASN A 75 2.18 -26.79 -15.15
C ASN A 75 3.47 -26.30 -14.45
N PRO A 76 4.36 -27.20 -13.99
CA PRO A 76 5.54 -26.83 -13.22
C PRO A 76 6.58 -26.03 -14.04
N GLU A 77 6.71 -26.32 -15.33
CA GLU A 77 7.67 -25.64 -16.22
C GLU A 77 7.23 -24.19 -16.49
N GLU A 78 5.95 -23.97 -16.78
CA GLU A 78 5.36 -22.65 -16.98
C GLU A 78 5.35 -21.85 -15.69
N LEU A 79 5.14 -22.50 -14.54
CA LEU A 79 5.26 -21.84 -13.24
C LEU A 79 6.71 -21.38 -12.98
N ALA A 80 7.70 -22.19 -13.33
CA ALA A 80 9.11 -21.80 -13.26
C ALA A 80 9.40 -20.61 -14.20
N ALA A 81 8.89 -20.63 -15.43
CA ALA A 81 9.02 -19.53 -16.38
C ALA A 81 8.35 -18.24 -15.86
N ALA A 82 7.13 -18.33 -15.31
CA ALA A 82 6.43 -17.20 -14.71
C ALA A 82 7.22 -16.61 -13.53
N ARG A 83 7.76 -17.46 -12.65
CA ARG A 83 8.62 -17.02 -11.53
C ARG A 83 9.90 -16.36 -12.02
N ALA A 84 10.51 -16.87 -13.08
CA ALA A 84 11.71 -16.29 -13.67
C ALA A 84 11.44 -14.90 -14.26
N LEU A 85 10.33 -14.71 -14.99
CA LEU A 85 9.91 -13.40 -15.49
C LEU A 85 9.63 -12.42 -14.36
N VAL A 86 8.87 -12.85 -13.35
CA VAL A 86 8.59 -12.01 -12.18
C VAL A 86 9.88 -11.64 -11.44
N GLN A 87 10.82 -12.57 -11.31
CA GLN A 87 12.13 -12.30 -10.72
C GLN A 87 12.96 -11.33 -11.57
N LEU A 88 12.91 -11.42 -12.90
CA LEU A 88 13.61 -10.53 -13.82
C LEU A 88 13.15 -9.08 -13.64
N HIS A 89 11.84 -8.84 -13.58
CA HIS A 89 11.29 -7.49 -13.47
C HIS A 89 11.28 -6.95 -12.04
N LEU A 90 10.90 -7.75 -11.05
CA LEU A 90 10.76 -7.30 -9.66
C LEU A 90 12.08 -7.36 -8.89
N GLY A 91 12.93 -8.35 -9.19
CA GLY A 91 14.11 -8.68 -8.39
C GLY A 91 13.74 -9.36 -7.07
N SER A 92 14.59 -9.26 -6.06
CA SER A 92 14.25 -9.71 -4.70
C SER A 92 13.14 -8.86 -4.07
N GLN A 93 12.48 -9.35 -3.01
CA GLN A 93 11.47 -8.57 -2.29
C GLN A 93 12.00 -7.21 -1.80
N ARG A 94 13.26 -7.17 -1.33
CA ARG A 94 13.93 -5.93 -0.94
C ARG A 94 14.10 -4.98 -2.11
N GLN A 95 14.53 -5.49 -3.27
CA GLN A 95 14.68 -4.68 -4.48
C GLN A 95 13.34 -4.13 -4.96
N TRP A 96 12.29 -4.95 -4.94
CA TRP A 96 10.95 -4.50 -5.33
C TRP A 96 10.42 -3.41 -4.39
N ARG A 97 10.59 -3.58 -3.07
CA ARG A 97 10.24 -2.55 -2.09
C ARG A 97 11.00 -1.24 -2.31
N LEU A 98 12.29 -1.31 -2.64
CA LEU A 98 13.10 -0.11 -2.95
C LEU A 98 12.62 0.58 -4.24
N LYS A 99 12.28 -0.19 -5.28
CA LYS A 99 11.67 0.35 -6.51
C LYS A 99 10.34 1.05 -6.20
N ALA A 100 9.48 0.42 -5.41
CA ALA A 100 8.21 0.99 -4.98
C ALA A 100 8.37 2.27 -4.16
N GLN A 101 9.43 2.32 -3.32
CA GLN A 101 9.77 3.52 -2.57
C GLN A 101 10.20 4.65 -3.50
N ALA A 102 11.02 4.37 -4.51
CA ALA A 102 11.43 5.37 -5.50
C ALA A 102 10.23 5.94 -6.28
N VAL A 103 9.24 5.11 -6.63
CA VAL A 103 7.99 5.57 -7.27
C VAL A 103 7.22 6.52 -6.34
N ARG A 104 7.04 6.15 -5.06
CA ARG A 104 6.40 7.01 -4.07
C ARG A 104 7.15 8.33 -3.88
N ASP A 105 8.47 8.29 -3.80
CA ASP A 105 9.28 9.49 -3.60
C ASP A 105 9.17 10.43 -4.81
N LYS A 106 9.08 9.88 -6.03
CA LYS A 106 8.79 10.64 -7.25
C LYS A 106 7.39 11.27 -7.22
N GLN A 107 6.36 10.54 -6.79
CA GLN A 107 5.00 11.07 -6.63
C GLN A 107 4.95 12.20 -5.58
N LEU A 108 5.72 12.06 -4.49
CA LEU A 108 5.78 13.06 -3.42
C LEU A 108 6.69 14.27 -3.74
N ALA A 109 7.54 14.19 -4.76
CA ALA A 109 8.52 15.22 -5.08
C ALA A 109 7.89 16.61 -5.26
N GLY A 110 6.75 16.71 -5.94
CA GLY A 110 6.02 17.98 -6.11
C GLY A 110 5.51 18.55 -4.78
N THR A 111 5.01 17.70 -3.89
CA THR A 111 4.58 18.11 -2.54
C THR A 111 5.77 18.55 -1.69
N VAL A 112 6.90 17.83 -1.76
CA VAL A 112 8.14 18.21 -1.07
C VAL A 112 8.66 19.56 -1.59
N ALA A 113 8.65 19.78 -2.91
CA ALA A 113 9.07 21.05 -3.52
C ALA A 113 8.20 22.23 -3.05
N ARG A 114 6.87 22.09 -3.08
CA ARG A 114 5.94 23.10 -2.55
C ARG A 114 6.20 23.41 -1.08
N ARG A 115 6.46 22.39 -0.26
CA ARG A 115 6.77 22.56 1.17
C ARG A 115 8.11 23.26 1.40
N LYS A 116 9.15 22.92 0.63
CA LYS A 116 10.43 23.63 0.68
C LYS A 116 10.25 25.11 0.32
N ALA A 117 9.49 25.41 -0.73
CA ALA A 117 9.20 26.79 -1.13
C ALA A 117 8.42 27.57 -0.06
N SER A 118 7.48 26.93 0.65
CA SER A 118 6.70 27.56 1.73
C SER A 118 7.49 27.87 3.02
N GLY A 119 8.78 27.50 3.12
CA GLY A 119 9.57 27.65 4.34
C GLY A 119 9.19 26.69 5.49
N SER A 120 8.10 25.93 5.36
CA SER A 120 7.61 24.98 6.37
C SER A 120 8.66 23.96 6.79
N ALA A 121 9.49 23.49 5.86
CA ALA A 121 10.57 22.54 6.14
C ALA A 121 11.61 23.08 7.14
N ARG A 122 11.98 24.36 7.04
CA ARG A 122 12.93 25.00 7.97
C ARG A 122 12.31 25.21 9.35
N ALA A 123 11.04 25.63 9.40
CA ALA A 123 10.32 25.79 10.66
C ALA A 123 10.18 24.47 11.42
N ILE A 124 9.86 23.37 10.71
CA ILE A 124 9.79 22.02 11.29
C ILE A 124 11.16 21.56 11.80
N LEU A 125 12.23 21.81 11.04
CA LEU A 125 13.58 21.48 11.47
C LEU A 125 13.97 22.25 12.74
N ALA A 126 13.70 23.56 12.79
CA ALA A 126 13.97 24.38 13.96
C ALA A 126 13.21 23.90 15.19
N MET A 127 11.92 23.56 15.06
CA MET A 127 11.13 23.02 16.17
C MET A 127 11.65 21.65 16.63
N ARG A 128 12.12 20.78 15.73
CA ARG A 128 12.75 19.49 16.09
C ARG A 128 14.05 19.69 16.86
N LEU A 129 14.90 20.61 16.39
CA LEU A 129 16.17 20.93 17.07
C LEU A 129 15.91 21.56 18.44
N GLY A 130 14.94 22.48 18.54
CA GLY A 130 14.52 23.07 19.81
C GLY A 130 13.99 22.03 20.80
N LEU A 131 13.17 21.09 20.34
CA LEU A 131 12.71 19.98 21.19
C LEU A 131 13.87 19.10 21.65
N MET A 132 14.80 18.73 20.76
CA MET A 132 15.97 17.94 21.16
C MET A 132 16.83 18.67 22.21
N ALA A 133 17.09 19.96 22.01
CA ALA A 133 17.82 20.76 22.99
C ALA A 133 17.10 20.80 24.35
N ALA A 134 15.78 21.02 24.35
CA ALA A 134 14.97 21.04 25.58
C ALA A 134 14.93 19.69 26.31
N LEU A 135 15.06 18.57 25.59
CA LEU A 135 15.10 17.23 26.18
C LEU A 135 16.47 16.84 26.72
N ILE A 136 17.55 17.34 26.13
CA ILE A 136 18.93 16.98 26.50
C ILE A 136 19.50 17.92 27.57
N ALA A 137 19.17 19.22 27.52
CA ALA A 137 19.77 20.22 28.39
C ALA A 137 19.50 19.98 29.90
N PRO A 138 18.28 19.65 30.36
CA PRO A 138 18.02 19.45 31.79
C PRO A 138 18.73 18.22 32.38
N PRO A 139 18.70 17.03 31.74
CA PRO A 139 19.49 15.89 32.21
C PRO A 139 20.99 16.17 32.19
N ALA A 140 21.52 16.80 31.13
CA ALA A 140 22.95 17.11 31.02
C ALA A 140 23.41 18.08 32.12
N TYR A 141 22.58 19.09 32.44
CA TYR A 141 22.84 20.01 33.54
C TYR A 141 22.89 19.28 34.89
N ILE A 142 21.90 18.44 35.18
CA ILE A 142 21.85 17.69 36.45
C ILE A 142 23.05 16.75 36.59
N VAL A 143 23.44 16.05 35.53
CA VAL A 143 24.64 15.20 35.54
C VAL A 143 25.91 16.03 35.81
N ALA A 144 25.99 17.25 35.26
CA ALA A 144 27.15 18.11 35.45
C ALA A 144 27.22 18.78 36.84
N THR A 145 26.09 18.97 37.53
CA THR A 145 26.04 19.73 38.79
C THR A 145 25.70 18.90 40.03
N ASP A 146 25.01 17.77 39.91
CA ASP A 146 24.42 17.04 41.04
C ASP A 146 24.31 15.53 40.72
N GLN A 147 25.45 14.91 40.38
CA GLN A 147 25.55 13.57 39.81
C GLN A 147 25.05 12.44 40.75
N GLU A 148 25.10 12.65 42.07
CA GLU A 148 24.67 11.66 43.07
C GLU A 148 23.16 11.71 43.35
N ASN A 149 22.45 12.72 42.83
CA ASN A 149 21.02 12.87 43.07
C ASN A 149 20.17 12.09 42.07
N TYR A 150 20.18 10.77 42.22
CA TYR A 150 19.45 9.83 41.37
C TYR A 150 17.94 10.11 41.31
N LEU A 151 17.34 10.63 42.38
CA LEU A 151 15.93 10.99 42.42
C LEU A 151 15.60 12.14 41.46
N LYS A 152 16.42 13.20 41.43
CA LYS A 152 16.27 14.31 40.47
C LYS A 152 16.44 13.83 39.02
N LEU A 153 17.41 12.95 38.78
CA LEU A 153 17.62 12.34 37.46
C LEU A 153 16.43 11.49 37.01
N LEU A 154 15.82 10.72 37.93
CA LEU A 154 14.63 9.93 37.64
C LEU A 154 13.43 10.83 37.28
N ILE A 155 13.18 11.86 38.10
CA ILE A 155 12.06 12.79 37.88
C ILE A 155 12.23 13.55 36.56
N ILE A 156 13.42 14.09 36.27
CA ILE A 156 13.67 14.79 35.01
C ILE A 156 13.56 13.81 33.82
N GLY A 157 13.99 12.56 33.98
CA GLY A 157 13.86 11.52 32.97
C GLY A 157 12.39 11.25 32.61
N ILE A 158 11.51 11.15 33.61
CA ILE A 158 10.06 10.99 33.39
C ILE A 158 9.47 12.22 32.67
N ILE A 159 9.85 13.43 33.08
CA ILE A 159 9.37 14.68 32.47
C ILE A 159 9.83 14.77 31.00
N CYS A 160 11.10 14.51 30.73
CA CYS A 160 11.66 14.48 29.38
C CYS A 160 10.96 13.41 28.52
N PHE A 161 10.68 12.22 29.07
CA PHE A 161 9.96 11.18 28.35
C PHE A 161 8.53 11.63 27.97
N ALA A 162 7.78 12.19 28.91
CA ALA A 162 6.44 12.73 28.65
C ALA A 162 6.47 13.88 27.62
N ALA A 163 7.42 14.80 27.76
CA ALA A 163 7.62 15.91 26.82
C ALA A 163 8.03 15.42 25.42
N ALA A 164 8.83 14.37 25.32
CA ALA A 164 9.21 13.74 24.05
C ALA A 164 7.99 13.12 23.35
N MET A 165 7.14 12.42 24.10
CA MET A 165 5.90 11.83 23.57
C MET A 165 4.94 12.90 23.05
N ILE A 166 4.64 13.91 23.87
CA ILE A 166 3.68 14.97 23.52
C ILE A 166 4.25 15.89 22.42
N GLY A 167 5.48 16.38 22.62
CA GLY A 167 6.16 17.27 21.67
C GLY A 167 6.43 16.59 20.32
N GLY A 168 6.82 15.32 20.34
CA GLY A 168 7.03 14.51 19.13
C GLY A 168 5.74 14.30 18.35
N HIS A 169 4.63 14.00 19.04
CA HIS A 169 3.31 13.86 18.41
C HIS A 169 2.84 15.18 17.79
N PHE A 170 2.93 16.28 18.54
CA PHE A 170 2.58 17.62 18.05
C PHE A 170 3.40 18.02 16.81
N LEU A 171 4.71 17.78 16.84
CA LEU A 171 5.60 18.05 15.70
C LEU A 171 5.24 17.22 14.48
N THR A 172 4.87 15.95 14.67
CA THR A 172 4.47 15.05 13.58
C THR A 172 3.20 15.55 12.89
N ILE A 173 2.19 15.96 13.67
CA ILE A 173 0.94 16.54 13.16
C ILE A 173 1.23 17.85 12.41
N ARG A 174 1.96 18.77 13.04
CA ARG A 174 2.27 20.08 12.46
C ARG A 174 3.11 19.97 11.19
N ALA A 175 4.01 19.00 11.15
CA ALA A 175 4.84 18.73 9.99
C ALA A 175 4.10 18.06 8.82
N ARG A 176 2.87 17.57 9.05
CA ARG A 176 2.04 16.85 8.06
C ARG A 176 2.85 15.83 7.27
N ILE A 177 3.74 15.10 7.96
CA ILE A 177 4.68 14.19 7.31
C ILE A 177 3.86 13.11 6.60
N PRO A 178 4.08 12.85 5.30
CA PRO A 178 3.37 11.80 4.60
C PRO A 178 3.61 10.48 5.34
N VAL A 179 2.53 9.86 5.82
CA VAL A 179 2.61 8.59 6.55
C VAL A 179 3.29 7.57 5.64
N MET A 180 4.27 6.85 6.20
CA MET A 180 4.95 5.78 5.49
C MET A 180 3.98 4.59 5.44
N PRO A 181 3.62 4.08 4.25
CA PRO A 181 2.79 2.88 4.17
C PRO A 181 3.55 1.72 4.81
N ASN A 182 2.89 1.01 5.73
CA ASN A 182 3.50 -0.13 6.39
C ASN A 182 3.21 -1.39 5.58
N ILE A 183 4.24 -1.92 4.91
CA ILE A 183 4.13 -3.18 4.18
C ILE A 183 5.10 -4.19 4.81
N ARG A 184 4.53 -5.25 5.36
CA ARG A 184 5.27 -6.35 5.96
C ARG A 184 5.81 -7.30 4.88
N GLY A 185 6.92 -7.97 5.18
CA GLY A 185 7.55 -8.93 4.25
C GLY A 185 6.60 -10.03 3.73
N PRO A 186 5.82 -10.70 4.62
CA PRO A 186 4.86 -11.73 4.20
C PRO A 186 3.81 -11.24 3.20
N TRP A 187 3.34 -9.99 3.37
CA TRP A 187 2.39 -9.38 2.45
C TRP A 187 2.98 -9.14 1.06
N LEU A 188 4.28 -8.78 0.98
CA LEU A 188 4.96 -8.68 -0.32
C LEU A 188 5.10 -10.03 -1.03
N SER A 189 5.25 -11.14 -0.29
CA SER A 189 5.19 -12.47 -0.92
C SER A 189 3.82 -12.77 -1.49
N GLU A 190 2.74 -12.45 -0.78
CA GLU A 190 1.37 -12.67 -1.25
C GLU A 190 1.09 -11.89 -2.54
N LEU A 191 1.40 -10.58 -2.58
CA LEU A 191 1.26 -9.80 -3.81
C LEU A 191 2.11 -10.34 -4.95
N ARG A 192 3.31 -10.83 -4.64
CA ARG A 192 4.19 -11.43 -5.65
C ARG A 192 3.59 -12.70 -6.22
N GLU A 193 3.01 -13.54 -5.38
CA GLU A 193 2.33 -14.76 -5.83
C GLU A 193 1.13 -14.44 -6.71
N ASP A 194 0.37 -13.40 -6.39
CA ASP A 194 -0.73 -12.92 -7.24
C ASP A 194 -0.24 -12.49 -8.64
N VAL A 195 0.92 -11.83 -8.73
CA VAL A 195 1.57 -11.49 -10.01
C VAL A 195 2.06 -12.74 -10.73
N VAL A 196 2.66 -13.70 -10.02
CA VAL A 196 3.13 -14.98 -10.60
C VAL A 196 1.96 -15.78 -11.18
N ASN A 197 0.86 -15.89 -10.45
CA ASN A 197 -0.33 -16.64 -10.88
C ASN A 197 -0.94 -16.01 -12.14
N ALA A 198 -1.06 -14.67 -12.19
CA ALA A 198 -1.53 -13.99 -13.38
C ALA A 198 -0.56 -14.14 -14.58
N THR A 199 0.74 -14.12 -14.32
CA THR A 199 1.78 -14.36 -15.34
C THR A 199 1.72 -15.80 -15.88
N LEU A 200 1.50 -16.79 -15.00
CA LEU A 200 1.31 -18.19 -15.38
C LEU A 200 0.11 -18.34 -16.32
N VAL A 201 -1.03 -17.75 -15.98
CA VAL A 201 -2.22 -17.76 -16.85
C VAL A 201 -1.90 -17.14 -18.21
N ALA A 202 -1.18 -16.01 -18.25
CA ALA A 202 -0.80 -15.36 -19.50
C ALA A 202 0.13 -16.25 -20.36
N ILE A 203 1.11 -16.95 -19.76
CA ILE A 203 1.98 -17.90 -20.45
C ILE A 203 1.15 -19.03 -21.08
N LEU A 204 0.26 -19.64 -20.30
CA LEU A 204 -0.57 -20.76 -20.74
C LEU A 204 -1.50 -20.34 -21.88
N GLN A 205 -2.13 -19.17 -21.78
CA GLN A 205 -2.96 -18.61 -22.85
C GLN A 205 -2.14 -18.35 -24.13
N ASN A 206 -0.93 -17.82 -24.00
CA ASN A 206 -0.04 -17.56 -25.13
C ASN A 206 0.45 -18.86 -25.80
N LYS A 207 0.60 -19.95 -25.03
CA LYS A 207 0.91 -21.29 -25.55
C LYS A 207 -0.30 -21.98 -26.20
N GLY A 208 -1.49 -21.38 -26.17
CA GLY A 208 -2.71 -21.97 -26.72
C GLY A 208 -3.34 -23.04 -25.83
N VAL A 209 -2.97 -23.11 -24.55
CA VAL A 209 -3.58 -24.05 -23.60
C VAL A 209 -5.02 -23.62 -23.33
N ALA A 210 -5.97 -24.54 -23.53
CA ALA A 210 -7.38 -24.31 -23.29
C ALA A 210 -7.66 -24.27 -21.77
N LEU A 211 -7.67 -23.06 -21.20
CA LEU A 211 -8.08 -22.82 -19.82
C LEU A 211 -9.57 -22.42 -19.78
N ASP A 212 -10.32 -23.00 -18.86
CA ASP A 212 -11.69 -22.59 -18.62
C ASP A 212 -11.76 -21.20 -17.95
N ARG A 213 -12.91 -20.54 -18.08
CA ARG A 213 -13.10 -19.16 -17.57
C ARG A 213 -12.89 -19.06 -16.06
N ARG A 214 -13.23 -20.10 -15.28
CA ARG A 214 -13.10 -20.07 -13.83
C ARG A 214 -11.63 -20.12 -13.43
N THR A 215 -10.83 -20.96 -14.07
CA THR A 215 -9.38 -21.03 -13.85
C THR A 215 -8.68 -19.73 -14.22
N ILE A 216 -9.02 -19.13 -15.37
CA ILE A 216 -8.49 -17.83 -15.79
C ILE A 216 -8.84 -16.75 -14.75
N ALA A 217 -10.10 -16.68 -14.34
CA ALA A 217 -10.55 -15.69 -13.36
C ALA A 217 -9.87 -15.89 -12.00
N ALA A 218 -9.74 -17.13 -11.51
CA ALA A 218 -9.08 -17.43 -10.25
C ALA A 218 -7.59 -17.07 -10.28
N GLY A 219 -6.87 -17.42 -11.35
CA GLY A 219 -5.45 -17.12 -11.49
C GLY A 219 -5.14 -15.63 -11.71
N ARG A 220 -6.07 -14.85 -12.26
CA ARG A 220 -5.92 -13.39 -12.47
C ARG A 220 -6.46 -12.53 -11.33
N ARG A 221 -7.32 -13.09 -10.46
CA ARG A 221 -8.06 -12.36 -9.42
C ARG A 221 -7.17 -11.45 -8.56
N GLY A 222 -6.06 -11.97 -8.07
CA GLY A 222 -5.13 -11.21 -7.22
C GLY A 222 -4.51 -10.02 -7.96
N TRP A 223 -4.02 -10.25 -9.18
CA TRP A 223 -3.49 -9.18 -10.03
C TRP A 223 -4.52 -8.12 -10.39
N GLU A 224 -5.75 -8.53 -10.72
CA GLU A 224 -6.85 -7.60 -11.00
C GLU A 224 -7.21 -6.77 -9.76
N SER A 225 -7.19 -7.38 -8.57
CA SER A 225 -7.36 -6.66 -7.31
C SER A 225 -6.28 -5.60 -7.09
N ILE A 226 -5.01 -5.94 -7.37
CA ILE A 226 -3.87 -5.00 -7.31
C ILE A 226 -4.10 -3.82 -8.27
N GLN A 227 -4.52 -4.08 -9.50
CA GLN A 227 -4.79 -3.02 -10.48
C GLN A 227 -5.93 -2.10 -10.05
N VAL A 228 -7.00 -2.64 -9.46
CA VAL A 228 -8.11 -1.84 -8.92
C VAL A 228 -7.62 -0.93 -7.81
N ALA A 229 -6.82 -1.45 -6.87
CA ALA A 229 -6.25 -0.65 -5.79
C ALA A 229 -5.30 0.45 -6.33
N ALA A 230 -4.42 0.12 -7.27
CA ALA A 230 -3.52 1.09 -7.89
C ALA A 230 -4.28 2.21 -8.63
N LYS A 231 -5.36 1.87 -9.35
CA LYS A 231 -6.24 2.86 -10.00
C LYS A 231 -6.93 3.78 -8.98
N ALA A 232 -7.41 3.22 -7.87
CA ALA A 232 -8.02 4.01 -6.80
C ALA A 232 -7.01 4.98 -6.17
N VAL A 233 -5.78 4.52 -5.91
CA VAL A 233 -4.69 5.39 -5.41
C VAL A 233 -4.34 6.47 -6.43
N ALA A 234 -4.25 6.14 -7.72
CA ALA A 234 -3.99 7.13 -8.76
C ALA A 234 -5.09 8.20 -8.84
N ALA A 235 -6.36 7.82 -8.69
CA ALA A 235 -7.50 8.75 -8.69
C ALA A 235 -7.48 9.74 -7.52
N LEU A 236 -6.82 9.41 -6.40
CA LEU A 236 -6.64 10.36 -5.28
C LEU A 236 -5.57 11.42 -5.54
N HIS A 237 -4.72 11.23 -6.57
CA HIS A 237 -3.64 12.15 -6.92
C HIS A 237 -3.93 12.99 -8.18
N GLY A 238 -4.99 12.65 -8.93
CA GLY A 238 -5.49 13.41 -10.08
C GLY A 238 -6.57 14.42 -9.69
#